data_AF-A0A0G1NWY1-F1
#
_entry.id   AF-A0A0G1NWY1-F1
#
_cell.length_a   1.000
_cell.length_b   1.000
_cell.length_c   1.000
_cell.angle_alpha   90.00
_cell.angle_beta   90.00
_cell.angle_gamma   90.00
#
_symmetry.space_group_name_H-M   'P 1'
#
loop_
_entity.id
_entity.type
_entity.pdbx_description
1 polymer ?
#
loop_
_entity_poly.entity_id
_entity_poly.type
_entity_poly.pdbx_seq_one_letter_code
_entity_poly.pdbx_strand_id
1 'polypeptide(L)'
;MARKGATKIREVAPDPIYGNRVVSKLINRSMFDGKKSVAQKEIYTAFEIIKEKSGEDPEKVFEGALENIKPTMEVRPRRVG
;
A
#
# COMPACT_ATOMS: atom_id res chain seq x y z
N MET A 1 -10.46 11.26 -18.08
CA MET A 1 -11.35 10.11 -17.79
C MET A 1 -11.39 9.24 -19.03
N ALA A 2 -11.15 7.94 -18.90
CA ALA A 2 -10.80 7.14 -20.08
C ALA A 2 -12.02 6.82 -20.97
N ARG A 3 -11.93 7.22 -22.24
CA ARG A 3 -12.60 6.63 -23.42
C ARG A 3 -11.63 6.36 -24.59
N LYS A 4 -10.41 6.91 -24.59
CA LYS A 4 -9.27 6.52 -25.46
C LYS A 4 -7.96 6.91 -24.76
N GLY A 5 -6.93 6.07 -24.84
CA GLY A 5 -5.58 6.30 -24.27
C GLY A 5 -5.40 5.95 -22.79
N ALA A 6 -4.16 5.66 -22.39
CA ALA A 6 -3.80 5.40 -21.00
C ALA A 6 -3.74 6.71 -20.19
N THR A 7 -4.30 6.71 -18.98
CA THR A 7 -4.22 7.88 -18.09
C THR A 7 -2.85 7.90 -17.41
N LYS A 8 -2.25 9.09 -17.26
CA LYS A 8 -0.96 9.25 -16.56
C LYS A 8 -1.08 8.78 -15.12
N ILE A 9 -0.17 7.89 -14.72
CA ILE A 9 -0.06 7.41 -13.33
C ILE A 9 0.52 8.54 -12.49
N ARG A 10 -0.11 8.84 -11.36
CA ARG A 10 0.39 9.84 -10.41
C ARG A 10 1.49 9.22 -9.56
N GLU A 11 2.62 9.91 -9.48
CA GLU A 11 3.72 9.50 -8.59
C GLU A 11 3.40 9.84 -7.14
N VAL A 12 3.81 8.96 -6.24
CA VAL A 12 3.61 9.12 -4.80
C VAL A 12 4.98 9.39 -4.17
N ALA A 13 5.03 10.39 -3.30
CA ALA A 13 6.22 10.70 -2.52
C ALA A 13 6.57 9.53 -1.57
N PRO A 14 7.87 9.24 -1.36
CA PRO A 14 8.30 8.24 -0.38
C PRO A 14 7.84 8.63 1.04
N ASP A 15 7.70 7.64 1.90
CA ASP A 15 7.35 7.87 3.31
C ASP A 15 8.50 8.61 4.01
N PRO A 16 8.21 9.62 4.87
CA PRO A 16 9.25 10.40 5.53
C PRO A 16 10.05 9.63 6.59
N ILE A 17 9.53 8.54 7.15
CA ILE A 17 10.19 7.76 8.20
C ILE A 17 10.98 6.61 7.56
N TYR A 18 10.32 5.82 6.72
CA TYR A 18 10.92 4.61 6.13
C TYR A 18 11.54 4.85 4.75
N GLY A 19 11.30 6.00 4.12
CA GLY A 19 11.78 6.27 2.75
C GLY A 19 11.09 5.42 1.67
N ASN A 20 10.15 4.53 2.05
CA ASN A 20 9.55 3.56 1.15
C ASN A 20 8.25 4.08 0.52
N ARG A 21 8.15 3.93 -0.81
CA ARG A 21 6.96 4.31 -1.58
C ARG A 21 5.77 3.39 -1.35
N VAL A 22 6.01 2.13 -0.99
CA VAL A 22 4.96 1.13 -0.75
C VAL A 22 4.22 1.45 0.54
N VAL A 23 4.93 1.85 1.59
CA VAL A 23 4.35 2.31 2.87
C VAL A 23 3.50 3.56 2.64
N SER A 24 4.00 4.55 1.88
CA SER A 24 3.18 5.72 1.48
C SER A 24 1.89 5.34 0.73
N LYS A 25 1.94 4.32 -0.13
CA LYS A 25 0.73 3.83 -0.83
C LYS A 25 -0.25 3.16 0.14
N LEU A 26 0.24 2.41 1.12
CA LEU A 26 -0.59 1.80 2.17
C LEU A 26 -1.33 2.90 2.96
N ILE A 27 -0.61 3.93 3.41
CA ILE A 27 -1.18 5.06 4.13
C ILE A 27 -2.29 5.74 3.32
N ASN A 28 -2.02 6.03 2.05
CA ASN A 28 -3.01 6.67 1.18
C ASN A 28 -4.23 5.77 0.91
N ARG A 29 -4.08 4.45 0.92
CA ARG A 29 -5.18 3.49 0.67
C ARG A 29 -6.00 3.21 1.93
N SER A 30 -5.38 3.23 3.11
CA SER A 30 -6.03 3.06 4.41
C SER A 30 -6.74 4.33 4.89
N MET A 31 -6.32 5.49 4.37
CA MET A 31 -6.90 6.77 4.74
C MET A 31 -8.38 6.88 4.36
N PHE A 32 -9.23 7.04 5.37
CA PHE A 32 -10.64 7.36 5.21
C PHE A 32 -10.86 8.88 5.28
N ASP A 33 -11.75 9.42 4.44
CA ASP A 33 -12.17 10.83 4.48
C ASP A 33 -11.02 11.86 4.36
N GLY A 34 -9.91 11.50 3.72
CA GLY A 34 -8.76 12.39 3.53
C GLY A 34 -7.94 12.71 4.79
N LYS A 35 -8.19 12.00 5.90
CA LYS A 35 -7.53 12.24 7.20
C LYS A 35 -6.12 11.62 7.25
N LYS A 36 -5.17 12.23 6.54
CA LYS A 36 -3.81 11.69 6.38
C LYS A 36 -3.05 11.55 7.70
N SER A 37 -3.13 12.56 8.57
CA SER A 37 -2.42 12.54 9.85
C SER A 37 -2.90 11.39 10.76
N VAL A 38 -4.20 11.08 10.74
CA VAL A 38 -4.77 9.97 11.53
C VAL A 38 -4.32 8.63 10.97
N ALA A 39 -4.44 8.44 9.65
CA ALA A 39 -4.02 7.20 9.00
C ALA A 39 -2.52 6.91 9.16
N GLN A 40 -1.68 7.96 9.14
CA GLN A 40 -0.24 7.82 9.42
C GLN A 40 0.01 7.31 10.83
N LYS A 41 -0.64 7.91 11.83
CA LYS A 41 -0.50 7.49 13.23
C LYS A 41 -0.90 6.02 13.41
N GLU A 42 -2.06 5.62 12.89
CA GLU A 42 -2.55 4.25 12.99
C GLU A 42 -1.59 3.23 12.37
N ILE A 43 -1.02 3.53 11.21
CA ILE A 43 -0.07 2.62 10.53
C ILE A 43 1.26 2.55 11.27
N TYR A 44 1.78 3.66 11.79
CA TYR A 44 3.01 3.63 12.57
C TYR A 44 2.81 2.88 13.88
N THR A 45 1.67 3.05 14.55
CA THR A 45 1.31 2.24 15.73
C THR A 45 1.18 0.76 15.37
N ALA A 46 0.63 0.41 14.21
CA ALA A 46 0.60 -0.98 13.75
C ALA A 46 2.01 -1.55 13.53
N PHE A 47 2.94 -0.76 12.99
CA PHE A 47 4.34 -1.16 12.83
C PHE A 47 5.07 -1.34 14.16
N GLU A 48 4.77 -0.54 15.18
CA GLU A 48 5.26 -0.75 16.55
C GLU A 48 4.78 -2.09 17.12
N ILE A 49 3.49 -2.39 16.98
CA ILE A 49 2.92 -3.68 17.43
C ILE A 49 3.56 -4.87 16.71
N ILE A 50 3.83 -4.74 15.40
CA ILE A 50 4.52 -5.79 14.63
C ILE A 50 5.93 -5.99 15.17
N LYS A 51 6.66 -4.90 15.42
CA LYS A 51 8.02 -4.94 15.96
C LYS A 51 8.06 -5.61 17.34
N GLU A 52 7.09 -5.32 18.20
CA GLU A 52 6.98 -5.96 19.52
C GLU A 52 6.69 -7.47 19.41
N LYS A 53 5.90 -7.88 18.42
CA LYS A 53 5.48 -9.28 18.26
C LYS A 53 6.48 -10.16 17.51
N SER A 54 7.05 -9.68 16.40
CA SER A 54 7.99 -10.48 15.60
C SER A 54 9.44 -10.30 16.03
N GLY A 55 9.78 -9.17 16.66
CA GLY A 55 11.17 -8.81 16.96
C GLY A 55 12.00 -8.47 15.71
N GLU A 56 11.39 -8.45 14.54
CA GLU A 56 12.03 -8.15 13.25
C GLU A 56 11.69 -6.74 12.78
N ASP A 57 12.38 -6.28 11.73
CA ASP A 57 12.07 -5.01 11.08
C ASP A 57 10.65 -5.04 10.49
N PRO A 58 9.74 -4.15 10.92
CA PRO A 58 8.35 -4.18 10.46
C PRO A 58 8.21 -3.96 8.95
N GLU A 59 9.18 -3.28 8.33
CA GLU A 59 9.22 -3.07 6.88
C GLU A 59 9.44 -4.38 6.11
N LYS A 60 10.33 -5.26 6.58
CA LYS A 60 10.58 -6.57 5.95
C LYS A 60 9.38 -7.50 6.10
N VAL A 61 8.76 -7.50 7.29
CA VAL A 61 7.53 -8.27 7.55
C VAL A 61 6.40 -7.81 6.63
N PHE A 62 6.28 -6.50 6.43
CA PHE A 62 5.30 -5.92 5.52
C PHE A 62 5.54 -6.31 4.06
N GLU A 63 6.79 -6.26 3.58
CA GLU A 63 7.14 -6.70 2.22
C GLU A 63 6.85 -8.19 2.01
N GLY A 64 7.23 -9.06 2.96
CA GLY A 64 6.93 -10.48 2.90
C GLY A 64 5.42 -10.76 2.90
N ALA A 65 4.63 -10.01 3.70
CA ALA A 65 3.18 -10.11 3.68
C ALA A 65 2.57 -9.70 2.33
N LEU A 66 3.11 -8.66 1.69
CA LEU A 66 2.68 -8.25 0.36
C LEU A 66 3.00 -9.29 -0.71
N GLU A 67 4.16 -9.93 -0.66
CA GLU A 67 4.51 -11.01 -1.58
C GLU A 67 3.54 -12.19 -1.45
N ASN A 68 3.16 -12.55 -0.23
CA ASN A 68 2.22 -13.63 0.04
C ASN A 68 0.79 -13.34 -0.45
N ILE A 69 0.33 -12.08 -0.41
CA ILE A 69 -1.02 -11.69 -0.84
C ILE A 69 -1.10 -11.41 -2.35
N LYS A 70 0.03 -11.16 -3.01
CA LYS A 70 0.07 -10.78 -4.42
C LYS A 70 -0.44 -11.92 -5.31
N PRO A 71 -1.53 -11.73 -6.07
CA PRO A 71 -2.02 -12.76 -6.97
C PRO A 71 -1.11 -12.90 -8.20
N THR A 72 -0.90 -14.13 -8.68
CA THR A 72 -0.12 -14.39 -9.89
C THR A 72 -0.89 -14.06 -11.17
N MET A 73 -2.22 -14.23 -11.15
CA MET A 73 -3.09 -13.98 -12.30
C MET A 73 -4.41 -13.34 -11.85
N GLU A 74 -4.93 -12.45 -12.70
CA GLU A 74 -6.30 -11.93 -12.59
C GLU A 74 -7.12 -12.33 -13.81
N VAL A 75 -8.40 -12.66 -13.61
CA VAL A 75 -9.33 -12.93 -14.71
C VAL A 75 -10.10 -11.65 -15.01
N ARG A 76 -10.17 -11.27 -16.28
CA ARG A 76 -10.98 -10.14 -16.75
C ARG A 76 -12.07 -10.62 -17.70
N PRO A 77 -13.33 -10.20 -17.52
CA PRO A 77 -14.40 -10.60 -18.42
C PRO A 77 -14.19 -10.00 -19.81
N ARG A 78 -14.32 -10.84 -20.85
CA ARG A 78 -14.32 -10.44 -22.26
C ARG A 78 -15.58 -11.02 -22.91
N ARG A 79 -16.34 -10.20 -23.65
CA ARG A 79 -17.46 -10.71 -24.45
C ARG A 79 -16.90 -11.50 -25.63
N VAL A 80 -17.41 -12.72 -25.81
CA VAL A 80 -17.11 -13.60 -26.95
C VAL A 80 -18.44 -13.94 -27.62
N GLY A 81 -18.55 -13.59 -28.89
CA GLY A 81 -19.69 -13.77 -29.79
C GLY A 81 -19.30 -13.27 -31.16
#